data_AF-A0A139AHK1-F1
#
_entry.id   AF-A0A139AHK1-F1
#
_cell.length_a   1.000
_cell.length_b   1.000
_cell.length_c   1.000
_cell.angle_alpha   90.00
_cell.angle_beta   90.00
_cell.angle_gamma   90.00
#
_symmetry.space_group_name_H-M   'P 1'
#
loop_
_entity.id
_entity.type
_entity.pdbx_description
1 polymer ?
#
loop_
_entity_poly.entity_id
_entity_poly.type
_entity_poly.pdbx_seq_one_letter_code
_entity_poly.pdbx_strand_id
1 'polypeptide(L)'
;MVVDTDERERNKGGGGPGKLRGTVAGGVNWDSWSADDIKCVAQGLGNDGLEVIGRKMVQDMRHMNHGFPDLALWTTTAPHRVLFAEVKSPNDVLADAQEVWIEYMNSNGISAEVCRVEDGDED
;
A
#
# COMPACT_ATOMS: atom_id res chain seq x y z
N MET A 1 16.55 12.68 -5.27
CA MET A 1 15.31 13.03 -4.56
C MET A 1 15.06 14.50 -4.82
N VAL A 2 14.30 14.82 -5.85
CA VAL A 2 13.84 16.19 -6.12
C VAL A 2 12.42 16.23 -5.60
N VAL A 3 12.23 16.87 -4.45
CA VAL A 3 10.91 17.30 -3.97
C VAL A 3 10.62 18.57 -4.74
N ASP A 4 9.85 18.44 -5.81
CA ASP A 4 9.21 19.59 -6.45
C ASP A 4 7.87 19.79 -5.74
N THR A 5 7.82 20.86 -4.95
CA THR A 5 6.62 21.34 -4.29
C THR A 5 6.23 22.65 -4.97
N ASP A 6 5.39 22.62 -6.00
CA ASP A 6 4.43 23.71 -6.22
C ASP A 6 3.30 23.35 -7.21
N GLU A 7 2.24 24.17 -7.12
CA GLU A 7 1.14 24.41 -8.05
C GLU A 7 -0.15 23.60 -7.86
N ARG A 8 -0.86 23.94 -6.76
CA ARG A 8 -2.32 23.76 -6.67
C ARG A 8 -3.05 24.82 -7.50
N GLU A 9 -3.12 24.62 -8.80
CA GLU A 9 -4.13 25.27 -9.66
C GLU A 9 -5.44 24.46 -9.63
N ARG A 10 -6.53 25.19 -9.45
CA ARG A 10 -7.91 24.67 -9.35
C ARG A 10 -8.31 23.97 -10.64
N ASN A 11 -8.91 22.78 -10.55
CA ASN A 11 -9.84 22.37 -11.58
C ASN A 11 -11.09 21.68 -11.01
N LYS A 12 -12.25 22.28 -11.32
CA LYS A 12 -13.60 21.75 -11.07
C LYS A 12 -14.08 21.08 -12.34
N GLY A 13 -14.25 19.77 -12.33
CA GLY A 13 -15.02 19.05 -13.36
C GLY A 13 -14.48 17.67 -13.68
N GLY A 14 -15.33 16.65 -13.55
CA GLY A 14 -15.07 15.28 -13.99
C GLY A 14 -15.23 14.25 -12.88
N GLY A 15 -16.17 13.32 -13.05
CA GLY A 15 -16.47 12.25 -12.09
C GLY A 15 -15.27 11.36 -11.83
N GLY A 16 -14.57 11.63 -10.74
CA GLY A 16 -13.50 10.84 -10.16
C GLY A 16 -13.57 10.92 -8.63
N PRO A 17 -12.56 10.39 -7.91
CA PRO A 17 -12.53 10.33 -6.44
C PRO A 17 -12.79 11.67 -5.70
N GLY A 18 -12.77 12.80 -6.42
CA GLY A 18 -13.09 14.13 -5.88
C GLY A 18 -14.52 14.30 -5.32
N LYS A 19 -15.51 13.46 -5.67
CA LYS A 19 -16.89 13.64 -5.19
C LYS A 19 -17.11 13.23 -3.73
N LEU A 20 -16.27 12.33 -3.21
CA LEU A 20 -16.33 11.82 -1.83
C LEU A 20 -15.19 12.33 -0.96
N ARG A 21 -14.21 13.03 -1.54
CA ARG A 21 -13.04 13.54 -0.81
C ARG A 21 -13.48 14.41 0.38
N GLY A 22 -12.94 14.11 1.56
CA GLY A 22 -13.30 14.79 2.81
C GLY A 22 -14.52 14.20 3.53
N THR A 23 -15.15 13.14 2.98
CA THR A 23 -16.20 12.39 3.69
C THR A 23 -15.56 11.52 4.78
N VAL A 24 -16.14 11.48 5.98
CA VAL A 24 -15.67 10.55 7.02
C VAL A 24 -16.03 9.12 6.60
N ALA A 25 -15.00 8.32 6.30
CA ALA A 25 -15.13 6.90 5.98
C ALA A 25 -14.05 6.12 6.73
N GLY A 26 -14.45 5.09 7.49
CA GLY A 26 -13.51 4.24 8.21
C GLY A 26 -12.54 3.56 7.25
N GLY A 27 -11.24 3.57 7.57
CA GLY A 27 -10.19 2.99 6.73
C GLY A 27 -9.74 3.86 5.54
N VAL A 28 -10.25 5.09 5.41
CA VAL A 28 -9.85 6.01 4.31
C VAL A 28 -9.15 7.24 4.89
N ASN A 29 -7.92 7.46 4.45
CA ASN A 29 -7.21 8.71 4.66
C ASN A 29 -7.11 9.49 3.34
N TRP A 30 -7.89 10.57 3.21
CA TRP A 30 -7.99 11.36 1.97
C TRP A 30 -6.79 12.25 1.68
N ASP A 31 -5.92 12.47 2.65
CA ASP A 31 -4.85 13.45 2.58
C ASP A 31 -3.47 12.81 2.46
N SER A 32 -3.37 11.48 2.55
CA SER A 32 -2.10 10.77 2.47
C SER A 32 -1.50 10.67 1.06
N TRP A 33 -2.33 10.59 0.02
CA TRP A 33 -1.85 10.20 -1.33
C TRP A 33 -2.55 10.95 -2.46
N SER A 34 -1.83 11.14 -3.58
CA SER A 34 -2.42 11.70 -4.79
C SER A 34 -3.36 10.69 -5.46
N ALA A 35 -4.31 11.18 -6.26
CA ALA A 35 -5.20 10.30 -7.00
C ALA A 35 -4.45 9.46 -8.04
N ASP A 36 -3.31 9.94 -8.54
CA ASP A 36 -2.54 9.24 -9.57
C ASP A 36 -1.67 8.13 -8.96
N ASP A 37 -1.14 8.32 -7.76
CA ASP A 37 -0.47 7.24 -7.01
C ASP A 37 -1.45 6.09 -6.71
N ILE A 38 -2.65 6.42 -6.23
CA ILE A 38 -3.71 5.44 -5.96
C ILE A 38 -4.07 4.66 -7.24
N LYS A 39 -4.14 5.33 -8.38
CA LYS A 39 -4.39 4.66 -9.67
C LYS A 39 -3.24 3.74 -10.07
N CYS A 40 -1.99 4.17 -9.92
CA CYS A 40 -0.81 3.34 -10.24
C CYS A 40 -0.83 2.05 -9.42
N VAL A 41 -1.08 2.15 -8.11
CA VAL A 41 -1.18 0.99 -7.22
C VAL A 41 -2.37 0.10 -7.61
N ALA A 42 -3.56 0.66 -7.84
CA ALA A 42 -4.74 -0.10 -8.25
C ALA A 42 -4.53 -0.83 -9.60
N GLN A 43 -3.86 -0.19 -10.56
CA GLN A 43 -3.53 -0.78 -11.85
C GLN A 43 -2.46 -1.87 -11.73
N GLY A 44 -1.46 -1.68 -10.87
CA GLY A 44 -0.41 -2.67 -10.64
C GLY A 44 -0.90 -3.91 -9.88
N LEU A 45 -1.89 -3.76 -8.99
CA LEU A 45 -2.57 -4.89 -8.37
C LEU A 45 -3.56 -5.58 -9.32
N GLY A 46 -4.17 -4.81 -10.22
CA GLY A 46 -5.24 -5.29 -11.09
C GLY A 46 -6.51 -5.69 -10.30
N ASN A 47 -7.50 -6.22 -11.02
CA ASN A 47 -8.75 -6.66 -10.40
C ASN A 47 -8.52 -7.78 -9.38
N ASP A 48 -7.71 -8.77 -9.74
CA ASP A 48 -7.48 -9.96 -8.91
C ASP A 48 -6.76 -9.60 -7.60
N GLY A 49 -5.74 -8.75 -7.66
CA GLY A 49 -5.01 -8.31 -6.46
C GLY A 49 -5.89 -7.48 -5.51
N LEU A 50 -6.69 -6.55 -6.05
CA LEU A 50 -7.63 -5.76 -5.27
C LEU A 50 -8.71 -6.63 -4.62
N GLU A 51 -9.21 -7.62 -5.35
CA GLU A 51 -10.22 -8.55 -4.87
C GLU A 51 -9.69 -9.42 -3.73
N VAL A 52 -8.49 -9.99 -3.89
CA VAL A 52 -7.82 -10.81 -2.87
C VAL A 52 -7.62 -10.05 -1.57
N ILE A 53 -7.09 -8.83 -1.63
CA ILE A 53 -6.85 -7.99 -0.45
C ILE A 53 -8.17 -7.54 0.17
N GLY A 54 -9.08 -7.00 -0.65
CA GLY A 54 -10.37 -6.49 -0.19
C GLY A 54 -11.23 -7.58 0.47
N ARG A 55 -11.25 -8.78 -0.12
CA ARG A 55 -11.95 -9.94 0.45
C ARG A 55 -11.39 -10.29 1.84
N LYS A 56 -10.05 -10.37 1.98
CA LYS A 56 -9.41 -10.70 3.26
C LYS A 56 -9.71 -9.66 4.34
N MET A 57 -9.62 -8.37 3.97
CA MET A 57 -9.95 -7.27 4.89
C MET A 57 -11.40 -7.36 5.36
N VAL A 58 -12.37 -7.54 4.46
CA VAL A 58 -13.80 -7.54 4.81
C VAL A 58 -14.23 -8.80 5.57
N GLN A 59 -13.71 -9.98 5.21
CA GLN A 59 -14.08 -11.25 5.84
C GLN A 59 -13.64 -11.35 7.29
N ASP A 60 -12.53 -10.71 7.64
CA ASP A 60 -11.97 -10.78 9.00
C ASP A 60 -11.43 -9.43 9.47
N MET A 61 -12.25 -8.38 9.36
CA MET A 61 -11.84 -7.01 9.72
C MET A 61 -11.25 -6.91 11.13
N ARG A 62 -11.70 -7.71 12.10
CA ARG A 62 -11.17 -7.62 13.48
C ARG A 62 -9.72 -8.06 13.58
N HIS A 63 -9.35 -9.16 12.91
CA HIS A 63 -7.98 -9.68 12.98
C HIS A 63 -7.09 -9.17 11.84
N MET A 64 -7.68 -8.70 10.73
CA MET A 64 -6.93 -8.24 9.56
C MET A 64 -6.73 -6.71 9.50
N ASN A 65 -7.21 -5.98 10.52
CA ASN A 65 -6.94 -4.54 10.68
C ASN A 65 -5.52 -4.23 11.18
N HIS A 66 -4.68 -5.24 11.40
CA HIS A 66 -3.28 -5.09 11.80
C HIS A 66 -2.39 -6.07 11.03
N GLY A 67 -1.08 -5.83 11.06
CA GLY A 67 -0.08 -6.69 10.41
C GLY A 67 -0.02 -6.57 8.89
N PHE A 68 -0.75 -5.64 8.27
CA PHE A 68 -0.55 -5.32 6.86
C PHE A 68 0.86 -4.75 6.66
N PRO A 69 1.59 -5.11 5.59
CA PRO A 69 2.97 -4.70 5.41
C PRO A 69 3.19 -3.19 5.51
N ASP A 70 4.29 -2.78 6.14
CA ASP A 70 4.62 -1.36 6.38
C ASP A 70 4.63 -0.50 5.11
N LEU A 71 5.19 -1.03 4.02
CA LEU A 71 5.41 -0.31 2.77
C LEU A 71 4.66 -0.93 1.60
N ALA A 72 4.18 -0.07 0.71
CA ALA A 72 3.84 -0.42 -0.65
C ALA A 72 4.79 0.33 -1.59
N LEU A 73 5.50 -0.40 -2.43
CA LEU A 73 6.39 0.11 -3.47
C LEU A 73 5.69 -0.07 -4.81
N TRP A 74 5.68 0.95 -5.66
CA TRP A 74 5.05 0.86 -6.97
C TRP A 74 5.83 1.59 -8.05
N THR A 75 5.60 1.20 -9.31
CA THR A 75 6.10 1.96 -10.46
C THR A 75 5.10 3.05 -10.84
N THR A 76 5.61 4.27 -11.00
CA THR A 76 4.81 5.44 -11.43
C THR A 76 4.55 5.46 -12.94
N THR A 77 5.25 4.62 -13.70
CA THR A 77 5.08 4.46 -15.15
C THR A 77 4.74 3.02 -15.51
N ALA A 78 4.08 2.84 -16.65
CA ALA A 78 3.70 1.52 -17.14
C ALA A 78 4.94 0.72 -17.59
N PRO A 79 4.95 -0.62 -17.39
CA PRO A 79 3.91 -1.40 -16.73
C PRO A 79 3.89 -1.18 -15.21
N HIS A 80 2.69 -0.98 -14.66
CA HIS A 80 2.49 -0.79 -13.22
C HIS A 80 2.75 -2.10 -12.49
N ARG A 81 3.56 -2.04 -11.44
CA ARG A 81 3.87 -3.16 -10.54
C ARG A 81 3.79 -2.68 -9.11
N VAL A 82 3.44 -3.58 -8.21
CA VAL A 82 3.36 -3.33 -6.77
C VAL A 82 4.12 -4.42 -6.02
N LEU A 83 4.88 -4.02 -5.01
CA LEU A 83 5.52 -4.88 -4.02
C LEU A 83 5.15 -4.36 -2.64
N PHE A 84 4.65 -5.23 -1.78
CA PHE A 84 4.50 -4.92 -0.36
C PHE A 84 5.76 -5.35 0.40
N ALA A 85 6.22 -4.53 1.33
CA ALA A 85 7.41 -4.83 2.12
C ALA A 85 7.15 -4.57 3.60
N GLU A 86 7.39 -5.58 4.42
CA GLU A 86 7.42 -5.48 5.87
C GLU A 86 8.86 -5.22 6.32
N VAL A 87 9.12 -4.12 7.04
CA VAL A 87 10.48 -3.70 7.38
C VAL A 87 10.81 -4.11 8.80
N LYS A 88 11.93 -4.81 8.97
CA LYS A 88 12.38 -5.30 10.28
C LYS A 88 13.78 -4.79 10.59
N SER A 89 13.93 -4.20 11.77
CA SER A 89 15.24 -3.87 12.33
C SER A 89 16.00 -5.15 12.72
N PRO A 90 17.33 -5.11 12.97
CA PRO A 90 18.13 -6.31 13.21
C PRO A 90 17.60 -7.24 14.32
N ASN A 91 16.96 -6.66 15.34
CA ASN A 91 16.45 -7.37 16.50
C ASN A 91 14.92 -7.52 16.50
N ASP A 92 14.24 -7.09 15.44
CA ASP A 92 12.79 -7.22 15.33
C ASP A 92 12.40 -8.55 14.68
N VAL A 93 11.34 -9.16 15.21
CA VAL A 93 10.79 -10.42 14.76
C VAL A 93 9.47 -10.16 14.02
N LEU A 94 9.20 -10.99 13.02
CA LEU A 94 7.94 -10.95 12.31
C LEU A 94 6.81 -11.40 13.24
N ALA A 95 5.76 -10.59 13.39
CA ALA A 95 4.59 -10.99 14.15
C ALA A 95 3.73 -11.98 13.35
N ASP A 96 3.02 -12.89 14.01
CA ASP A 96 2.17 -13.91 13.36
C ASP A 96 1.20 -13.30 12.33
N ALA A 97 0.57 -12.17 12.66
CA ALA A 97 -0.35 -11.49 11.75
C ALA A 97 0.35 -10.98 10.46
N GLN A 98 1.61 -10.56 10.56
CA GLN A 98 2.41 -10.11 9.42
C GLN A 98 2.82 -11.29 8.55
N GLU A 99 3.23 -12.41 9.16
CA GLU A 99 3.54 -13.65 8.44
C GLU A 99 2.31 -14.15 7.66
N VAL A 100 1.13 -14.17 8.29
CA VAL A 100 -0.13 -14.54 7.64
C VAL A 100 -0.44 -13.63 6.45
N TRP A 101 -0.22 -12.32 6.56
CA TRP A 101 -0.45 -11.40 5.45
C TRP A 101 0.50 -11.65 4.28
N ILE A 102 1.79 -11.83 4.57
CA ILE A 102 2.81 -12.08 3.55
C ILE A 102 2.55 -13.41 2.83
N GLU A 103 2.27 -14.48 3.57
CA GLU A 103 1.95 -15.78 2.99
C GLU A 103 0.66 -15.72 2.17
N TYR A 104 -0.37 -15.04 2.67
CA TYR A 104 -1.64 -14.87 1.96
C TYR A 104 -1.46 -14.10 0.64
N MET A 105 -0.70 -13.01 0.64
CA MET A 105 -0.40 -12.24 -0.57
C MET A 105 0.37 -13.09 -1.59
N ASN A 106 1.47 -13.71 -1.17
CA ASN A 106 2.32 -14.51 -2.06
C ASN A 106 1.58 -15.72 -2.64
N SER A 107 0.77 -16.40 -1.83
CA SER A 107 -0.06 -17.54 -2.27
C SER A 107 -1.12 -17.15 -3.31
N ASN A 108 -1.45 -15.86 -3.40
CA ASN A 108 -2.40 -15.31 -4.37
C ASN A 108 -1.71 -14.46 -5.47
N GLY A 109 -0.39 -14.60 -5.63
CA GLY A 109 0.36 -13.93 -6.72
C GLY A 109 0.61 -12.44 -6.52
N ILE A 110 0.41 -11.92 -5.30
CA ILE A 110 0.75 -10.55 -4.92
C ILE A 110 2.13 -10.58 -4.27
N SER A 111 3.09 -9.85 -4.81
CA SER A 111 4.46 -9.80 -4.25
C SER A 111 4.48 -9.14 -2.88
N ALA A 112 4.91 -9.88 -1.87
CA ALA A 112 5.16 -9.40 -0.52
C ALA A 112 6.49 -9.95 0.03
N GLU A 113 7.33 -9.08 0.59
CA GLU A 113 8.67 -9.44 1.10
C GLU A 113 8.93 -8.89 2.51
N VAL A 114 9.88 -9.53 3.22
CA VAL A 114 10.42 -9.00 4.47
C VAL A 114 11.76 -8.33 4.17
N CYS A 115 11.84 -7.03 4.41
CA CYS A 115 13.06 -6.24 4.29
C CYS A 115 13.74 -6.16 5.66
N ARG A 116 14.87 -6.87 5.81
CA ARG A 116 15.69 -6.78 7.03
C ARG A 116 16.75 -5.70 6.85
N VAL A 117 16.75 -4.75 7.77
CA VAL A 117 17.78 -3.71 7.84
C VAL A 117 18.91 -4.23 8.72
N GLU A 118 20.14 -4.08 8.26
CA GLU A 118 21.36 -4.37 9.02
C GLU A 118 21.94 -3.05 9.54
N ASP A 119 22.49 -3.07 10.75
CA ASP A 119 23.31 -1.94 11.22
C ASP A 119 24.57 -1.95 10.35
N GLY A 120 24.85 -0.84 9.65
CA GLY A 120 26.08 -0.72 8.89
C GLY A 120 27.27 -0.78 9.84
N ASP A 121 28.24 -1.64 9.57
CA ASP A 121 29.50 -1.64 10.30
C ASP A 121 30.15 -0.24 10.16
N GLU A 122 30.35 0.45 11.29
CA GLU A 122 31.20 1.65 11.33
C GLU A 122 32.66 1.18 11.20
N ASP A 123 33.20 1.19 9.97
CA ASP A 123 34.64 1.09 9.69
C ASP A 123 35.41 2.35 10.12
#